data_AF-A0A9D9LV75-F1
#
_entry.id   AF-A0A9D9LV75-F1
#
_cell.length_a   1.000
_cell.length_b   1.000
_cell.length_c   1.000
_cell.angle_alpha   90.00
_cell.angle_beta   90.00
_cell.angle_gamma   90.00
#
_symmetry.space_group_name_H-M   'P 1'
#
loop_
_entity.id
_entity.type
_entity.pdbx_description
1 polymer ?
#
loop_
_entity_poly.entity_id
_entity_poly.type
_entity_poly.pdbx_seq_one_letter_code
_entity_poly.pdbx_strand_id
1 'polypeptide(L)'
;MKKILFSIFIVAALVLTTASAAFANGADFVSGKITAKGVGAAPAFATNPAQAVALAKRAAILDAYRNLAEYVNGVNLDSETTV
;
A
#
# COMPACT_ATOMS: atom_id res chain seq x y z
N MET A 1 -39.69 7.08 22.24
CA MET A 1 -38.31 6.99 22.79
C MET A 1 -37.43 5.99 22.03
N LYS A 2 -37.87 4.74 21.80
CA LYS A 2 -37.07 3.71 21.10
C LYS A 2 -36.61 4.08 19.66
N LYS A 3 -37.45 4.79 18.89
CA LYS A 3 -37.12 5.21 17.51
C LYS A 3 -36.01 6.27 17.42
N ILE A 4 -35.98 7.20 18.40
CA ILE A 4 -34.98 8.28 18.49
C ILE A 4 -33.62 7.72 18.95
N LEU A 5 -33.65 6.71 19.83
CA LEU A 5 -32.45 6.01 20.26
C LEU A 5 -31.83 5.18 19.13
N PHE A 6 -32.67 4.56 18.28
CA PHE A 6 -32.21 3.78 17.13
C PHE A 6 -31.59 4.65 16.03
N SER A 7 -32.12 5.86 15.79
CA SER A 7 -31.52 6.82 14.85
C SER A 7 -30.18 7.38 15.34
N ILE A 8 -30.02 7.63 16.63
CA ILE A 8 -28.74 8.06 17.21
C ILE A 8 -27.69 6.94 17.07
N PHE A 9 -28.10 5.68 17.25
CA PHE A 9 -27.20 4.53 17.09
C PHE A 9 -26.73 4.36 15.64
N ILE A 10 -27.60 4.57 14.66
CA ILE A 10 -27.24 4.53 13.22
C ILE A 10 -26.30 5.67 12.84
N VAL A 11 -26.54 6.88 13.35
CA VAL A 11 -25.66 8.03 13.10
C VAL A 11 -24.29 7.83 13.75
N ALA A 12 -24.22 7.26 14.96
CA ALA A 12 -22.96 6.94 15.62
C ALA A 12 -22.16 5.85 14.86
N ALA A 13 -22.84 4.86 14.28
CA ALA A 13 -22.21 3.83 13.45
C ALA A 13 -21.67 4.39 12.12
N LEU A 14 -22.38 5.34 11.51
CA LEU A 14 -21.96 6.00 10.27
C LEU A 14 -20.71 6.88 10.46
N VAL A 15 -20.64 7.59 11.58
CA VAL A 15 -19.48 8.44 11.93
C VAL A 15 -18.22 7.61 12.22
N LEU A 16 -18.38 6.37 12.72
CA LEU A 16 -17.26 5.48 12.98
C LEU A 16 -16.67 4.87 11.70
N THR A 17 -17.48 4.69 10.65
CA THR A 17 -17.00 4.20 9.34
C THR A 17 -16.21 5.23 8.54
N THR A 18 -16.33 6.53 8.83
CA THR A 18 -15.52 7.57 8.17
C THR A 18 -14.14 7.78 8.80
N ALA A 19 -13.86 7.17 9.96
CA ALA A 19 -12.57 7.29 10.64
C ALA A 19 -11.46 6.41 10.04
N SER A 20 -11.80 5.42 9.20
CA SER A 20 -10.81 4.52 8.57
C SER A 20 -10.39 4.94 7.15
N ALA A 21 -10.82 6.11 6.66
CA ALA A 21 -10.36 6.66 5.38
C ALA A 21 -9.09 7.52 5.49
N ALA A 22 -8.29 7.36 6.56
CA ALA A 22 -6.94 7.92 6.62
C ALA A 22 -5.99 7.05 5.78
N PHE A 23 -6.17 7.07 4.47
CA PHE A 23 -5.14 6.65 3.53
C PHE A 23 -4.03 7.70 3.58
N ALA A 24 -3.13 7.60 4.55
CA ALA A 24 -1.83 8.25 4.51
C ALA A 24 -0.93 7.53 3.50
N ASN A 25 -1.34 7.51 2.23
CA ASN A 25 -0.47 7.27 1.09
C ASN A 25 -0.19 8.62 0.42
N GLY A 26 0.40 9.53 1.19
CA GLY A 26 0.80 10.85 0.72
C GLY A 26 2.24 11.07 1.14
N ALA A 27 3.13 11.22 0.16
CA ALA A 27 4.51 11.61 0.41
C ALA A 27 4.54 12.86 1.30
N ASP A 28 5.30 12.79 2.39
CA ASP A 28 5.46 13.91 3.31
C ASP A 28 6.51 14.87 2.71
N PHE A 29 6.06 15.71 1.79
CA PHE A 29 6.93 16.68 1.11
C PHE A 29 7.48 17.74 2.08
N VAL A 30 6.91 17.89 3.28
CA VAL A 30 7.39 18.81 4.32
C VAL A 30 8.67 18.29 4.96
N SER A 31 8.83 16.98 5.08
CA SER A 31 10.04 16.34 5.61
C SER A 31 11.00 15.84 4.53
N GLY A 32 10.70 16.08 3.25
CA GLY A 32 11.55 15.76 2.11
C GLY A 32 11.77 14.25 1.89
N LYS A 33 10.92 13.40 2.49
CA LYS A 33 11.12 11.94 2.48
C LYS A 33 10.01 11.25 1.70
N ILE A 34 10.39 10.61 0.59
CA ILE A 34 9.50 9.74 -0.18
C ILE A 34 9.73 8.30 0.31
N THR A 35 8.67 7.66 0.78
CA THR A 35 8.71 6.24 1.22
C THR A 35 7.78 5.44 0.32
N ALA A 36 8.29 4.37 -0.30
CA ALA A 36 7.47 3.40 -1.01
C ALA A 36 7.50 2.04 -0.32
N LYS A 37 6.40 1.31 -0.47
CA LYS A 37 6.28 -0.09 -0.06
C LYS A 37 6.23 -0.95 -1.31
N GLY A 38 6.81 -2.14 -1.24
CA GLY A 38 6.75 -3.11 -2.32
C GLY A 38 6.45 -4.51 -1.78
N VAL A 39 5.92 -5.36 -2.65
CA VAL A 39 5.53 -6.74 -2.36
C VAL A 39 6.31 -7.70 -3.24
N GLY A 40 6.68 -8.85 -2.68
CA GLY A 40 7.47 -9.84 -3.39
C GLY A 40 7.09 -11.25 -2.96
N ALA A 41 6.70 -12.07 -3.94
CA ALA A 41 6.43 -13.48 -3.74
C ALA A 41 7.68 -14.30 -4.05
N ALA A 42 7.90 -15.36 -3.28
CA ALA A 42 8.95 -16.33 -3.60
C ALA A 42 8.55 -17.14 -4.85
N PRO A 43 9.47 -17.40 -5.78
CA PRO A 43 9.17 -18.22 -6.94
C PRO A 43 9.03 -19.70 -6.56
N ALA A 44 8.19 -20.42 -7.30
CA ALA A 44 7.90 -21.84 -7.06
C ALA A 44 9.13 -22.76 -7.22
N PHE A 45 10.18 -22.30 -7.92
CA PHE A 45 11.43 -23.05 -8.13
C PHE A 45 12.46 -22.87 -7.00
N ALA A 46 12.14 -22.13 -5.93
CA ALA A 46 13.05 -21.98 -4.80
C ALA A 46 13.28 -23.34 -4.10
N THR A 47 14.51 -23.82 -4.11
CA THR A 47 14.88 -25.16 -3.60
C THR A 47 14.94 -25.21 -2.07
N ASN A 48 15.19 -24.08 -1.41
CA ASN A 48 15.33 -23.99 0.05
C ASN A 48 14.47 -22.85 0.61
N PRO A 49 13.82 -23.00 1.79
CA PRO A 49 13.08 -21.92 2.44
C PRO A 49 13.90 -20.63 2.64
N ALA A 50 15.19 -20.73 2.97
CA ALA A 50 16.07 -19.56 3.07
C ALA A 50 16.25 -18.84 1.72
N GLN A 51 16.34 -19.61 0.63
CA GLN A 51 16.42 -19.08 -0.73
C GLN A 51 15.08 -18.44 -1.14
N ALA A 52 13.95 -19.04 -0.79
CA ALA A 52 12.62 -18.51 -1.06
C ALA A 52 12.43 -17.14 -0.42
N VAL A 53 12.80 -16.98 0.86
CA VAL A 53 12.74 -15.71 1.58
C VAL A 53 13.68 -14.67 0.96
N ALA A 54 14.91 -15.07 0.60
CA ALA A 54 15.86 -14.16 -0.05
C ALA A 54 15.33 -13.64 -1.41
N LEU A 55 14.71 -14.51 -2.20
CA LEU A 55 14.12 -14.14 -3.49
C LEU A 55 12.87 -13.27 -3.32
N ALA A 56 11.96 -13.61 -2.39
CA ALA A 56 10.80 -12.79 -2.07
C ALA A 56 11.20 -11.37 -1.62
N LYS A 57 12.22 -11.26 -0.76
CA LYS A 57 12.72 -9.95 -0.33
C LYS A 57 13.30 -9.14 -1.48
N ARG A 58 14.04 -9.77 -2.39
CA ARG A 58 14.57 -9.10 -3.60
C ARG A 58 13.45 -8.61 -4.50
N ALA A 59 12.43 -9.43 -4.74
CA ALA A 59 11.26 -9.04 -5.51
C ALA A 59 10.53 -7.84 -4.87
N ALA A 60 10.33 -7.86 -3.55
CA ALA A 60 9.69 -6.76 -2.82
C ALA A 60 10.47 -5.45 -2.89
N ILE A 61 11.81 -5.51 -2.88
CA ILE A 61 12.66 -4.33 -3.01
C ILE A 61 12.56 -3.75 -4.44
N LEU A 62 12.61 -4.60 -5.46
CA LEU A 62 12.44 -4.17 -6.85
C LEU A 62 11.07 -3.52 -7.08
N ASP A 63 10.03 -4.09 -6.48
CA ASP A 63 8.68 -3.54 -6.50
C ASP A 63 8.60 -2.16 -5.84
N ALA A 64 9.23 -2.00 -4.67
CA ALA A 64 9.29 -0.71 -4.00
C ALA A 64 10.06 0.34 -4.81
N TYR A 65 11.12 -0.05 -5.53
CA TYR A 65 11.86 0.85 -6.41
C TYR A 65 11.04 1.31 -7.62
N ARG A 66 10.23 0.42 -8.21
CA ARG A 66 9.31 0.81 -9.28
C ARG A 66 8.30 1.84 -8.77
N ASN A 67 7.69 1.56 -7.62
CA ASN A 67 6.74 2.48 -7.00
C ASN A 67 7.41 3.84 -6.70
N LEU A 68 8.65 3.86 -6.20
CA LEU A 68 9.42 5.11 -6.05
C LEU A 68 9.68 5.81 -7.39
N ALA A 69 10.02 5.08 -8.45
CA ALA A 69 10.28 5.66 -9.76
C ALA A 69 9.01 6.30 -10.36
N GLU A 70 7.83 5.70 -10.12
CA GLU A 70 6.54 6.31 -10.47
C GLU A 70 6.31 7.63 -9.71
N TYR A 71 6.57 7.63 -8.39
CA TYR A 71 6.44 8.83 -7.56
C TYR A 71 7.43 9.95 -7.94
N VAL A 72 8.66 9.62 -8.32
CA VAL A 72 9.71 10.62 -8.66
C VAL A 72 9.56 11.15 -10.08
N ASN A 73 9.26 10.28 -11.05
CA ASN A 73 9.17 10.68 -12.46
C ASN A 73 7.80 11.23 -12.85
N GLY A 74 6.75 11.08 -12.02
CA GLY A 74 5.40 11.53 -12.33
C GLY A 74 4.74 10.77 -13.50
N VAL A 75 5.31 9.63 -13.91
CA VAL A 75 4.84 8.78 -15.00
C VAL A 75 4.49 7.40 -14.41
N ASN A 76 3.30 6.89 -14.73
CA ASN A 76 2.90 5.52 -14.37
C ASN A 76 3.78 4.53 -15.17
N LEU A 77 4.59 3.72 -14.47
CA LEU A 77 5.37 2.63 -15.05
C LEU A 77 4.50 1.36 -15.08
N ASP A 78 3.68 1.27 -16.12
CA ASP A 78 2.99 0.04 -16.49
C ASP A 78 4.01 -1.06 -16.88
N SER A 79 3.71 -2.33 -16.57
CA SER A 79 4.48 -3.49 -17.02
C SER A 79 4.61 -3.62 -18.55
N GLU A 80 3.84 -2.86 -19.34
CA GLU A 80 3.95 -2.75 -20.80
C GLU A 80 4.94 -1.68 -21.29
N THR A 81 5.44 -0.79 -20.42
CA THR A 81 6.36 0.27 -20.87
C THR A 81 7.77 -0.27 -21.14
N THR A 82 8.09 -0.45 -22.42
CA THR A 82 9.43 -0.77 -22.94
C THR A 82 10.07 0.51 -23.48
N VAL A 83 11.34 0.79 -23.11
CA VAL A 83 12.14 1.94 -23.56
C VAL A 83 12.84 1.64 -24.88
#